data_AF-A0A2K1JZ23-F1
#
_entry.id   AF-A0A2K1JZ23-F1
#
_cell.length_a   1.000
_cell.length_b   1.000
_cell.length_c   1.000
_cell.angle_alpha   90.00
_cell.angle_beta   90.00
_cell.angle_gamma   90.00
#
_symmetry.space_group_name_H-M   'P 1'
#
loop_
_entity.id
_entity.type
_entity.pdbx_description
1 polymer ?
#
loop_
_entity_poly.entity_id
_entity_poly.type
_entity_poly.pdbx_seq_one_letter_code
_entity_poly.pdbx_strand_id
1 'polypeptide(L)'
;MNAERKVQPVLLCFDAPNWLHCEFWGENADFEFMKGDPFEALRASDDAVDRLVSAASNSGYELLVVSKRAGHSLNRDKRLQQRRDSEILNEKKGVCLNAVSFLEESFSNRGVRVVIPTSVESTDVLAAFAVANAAKFGVVVSRNRNFLRYNVPIPVCRNFTVRNGKLLLELSTMDNNDDNSSSKSNGEFRRMSRPVQPRLVFSKWRWCEGFSKKYRPSALPNGVLSFGTSSSSDRRMGSLHVLARPLRAALYAIIGEKKAIERLPEWSDEKEEVVWTVKGVDADPALTELLNDPLAVVNWLVERDVPVLDTLESWRAKERIFNTCALAAELVAVASQGAWTMHKCMELFSTTISSIKCKCSYAQFLESSSDSITEEPSKLAEQVSALGE
;
A
#
# COMPACT_ATOMS: atom_id res chain seq x y z
N MET A 1 18.50 47.01 12.23
CA MET A 1 17.45 46.05 11.82
C MET A 1 18.13 44.80 11.30
N ASN A 2 18.25 43.76 12.12
CA ASN A 2 18.68 42.45 11.64
C ASN A 2 17.52 41.86 10.85
N ALA A 3 17.65 41.82 9.52
CA ALA A 3 16.78 40.99 8.71
C ALA A 3 17.00 39.54 9.17
N GLU A 4 16.02 38.97 9.87
CA GLU A 4 16.00 37.53 10.12
C GLU A 4 16.13 36.83 8.76
N ARG A 5 17.32 36.26 8.50
CA ARG A 5 17.48 35.34 7.38
C ARG A 5 16.55 34.16 7.68
N LYS A 6 15.37 34.15 7.07
CA LYS A 6 14.51 32.98 7.03
C LYS A 6 15.36 31.83 6.47
N VAL A 7 15.78 30.93 7.35
CA VAL A 7 16.47 29.70 6.95
C VAL A 7 15.49 28.97 6.05
N GLN A 8 15.84 28.81 4.79
CA GLN A 8 14.99 28.06 3.87
C GLN A 8 14.99 26.60 4.33
N PRO A 9 13.81 25.95 4.42
CA PRO A 9 13.73 24.57 4.85
C PRO A 9 14.44 23.66 3.86
N VAL A 10 15.01 22.58 4.39
CA VAL A 10 15.67 21.55 3.59
C VAL A 10 14.61 20.62 2.99
N LEU A 11 14.65 20.40 1.68
CA LEU A 11 13.68 19.55 1.00
C LEU A 11 14.04 18.06 1.14
N LEU A 12 13.15 17.29 1.74
CA LEU A 12 13.25 15.83 1.85
C LEU A 12 12.35 15.16 0.81
N CYS A 13 12.98 14.55 -0.20
CA CYS A 13 12.32 13.77 -1.25
C CYS A 13 12.12 12.32 -0.75
N PHE A 14 10.93 12.02 -0.28
CA PHE A 14 10.62 10.80 0.46
C PHE A 14 10.06 9.69 -0.44
N ASP A 15 10.71 8.53 -0.47
CA ASP A 15 10.31 7.33 -1.23
C ASP A 15 9.30 6.50 -0.44
N ALA A 16 8.08 7.01 -0.25
CA ALA A 16 7.09 6.44 0.68
C ALA A 16 6.84 4.92 0.53
N PRO A 17 6.68 4.35 -0.69
CA PRO A 17 6.46 2.91 -0.83
C PRO A 17 7.63 2.03 -0.37
N ASN A 18 8.85 2.59 -0.30
CA ASN A 18 10.01 1.86 0.19
C ASN A 18 10.03 1.73 1.72
N TRP A 19 9.28 2.58 2.42
CA TRP A 19 9.17 2.64 3.87
C TRP A 19 7.87 2.03 4.41
N LEU A 20 6.90 1.74 3.53
CA LEU A 20 5.57 1.25 3.89
C LEU A 20 5.63 0.11 4.92
N HIS A 21 6.39 -0.94 4.63
CA HIS A 21 6.46 -2.13 5.47
C HIS A 21 7.13 -1.88 6.83
N CYS A 22 8.18 -1.09 6.88
CA CYS A 22 9.02 -0.99 8.08
C CYS A 22 8.62 0.16 9.02
N GLU A 23 7.97 1.22 8.53
CA GLU A 23 7.68 2.40 9.35
C GLU A 23 6.20 2.69 9.51
N PHE A 24 5.39 2.40 8.49
CA PHE A 24 4.00 2.85 8.46
C PHE A 24 3.02 1.72 8.75
N TRP A 25 3.32 0.52 8.30
CA TRP A 25 2.39 -0.59 8.42
C TRP A 25 2.83 -1.65 9.46
N GLY A 26 4.10 -1.68 9.91
CA GLY A 26 4.55 -2.37 11.15
C GLY A 26 5.34 -3.69 11.02
N GLU A 27 6.01 -4.10 12.11
CA GLU A 27 7.19 -4.98 12.19
C GLU A 27 6.97 -6.50 12.05
N ASN A 28 7.53 -7.11 10.99
CA ASN A 28 8.53 -8.18 11.06
C ASN A 28 8.95 -8.51 9.64
N ALA A 29 10.26 -8.73 9.42
CA ALA A 29 10.82 -9.09 8.12
C ALA A 29 10.30 -10.45 7.59
N ASP A 30 9.55 -11.17 8.43
CA ASP A 30 8.86 -12.40 8.09
C ASP A 30 7.36 -12.16 7.95
N PHE A 31 6.78 -12.86 6.98
CA PHE A 31 5.40 -12.82 6.46
C PHE A 31 4.25 -12.93 7.49
N GLU A 32 4.51 -12.86 8.79
CA GLU A 32 3.53 -12.76 9.88
C GLU A 32 2.81 -11.41 9.93
N PHE A 33 3.24 -10.44 9.12
CA PHE A 33 2.64 -9.11 8.95
C PHE A 33 1.10 -9.11 8.86
N MET A 34 0.53 -10.08 8.14
CA MET A 34 -0.93 -10.15 7.89
C MET A 34 -1.71 -10.88 8.99
N LYS A 35 -1.05 -11.29 10.09
CA LYS A 35 -1.74 -11.87 11.26
C LYS A 35 -2.35 -10.81 12.17
N GLY A 36 -1.87 -9.56 12.10
CA GLY A 36 -2.45 -8.42 12.83
C GLY A 36 -3.78 -7.95 12.24
N ASP A 37 -4.44 -7.00 12.90
CA ASP A 37 -5.65 -6.38 12.37
C ASP A 37 -5.28 -5.31 11.32
N PRO A 38 -5.62 -5.50 10.03
CA PRO A 38 -5.29 -4.52 8.99
C PRO A 38 -6.00 -3.16 9.16
N PHE A 39 -7.13 -3.11 9.88
CA PHE A 39 -7.77 -1.84 10.23
C PHE A 39 -6.99 -1.07 11.30
N GLU A 40 -6.39 -1.79 12.26
CA GLU A 40 -5.47 -1.17 13.23
C GLU A 40 -4.18 -0.72 12.56
N ALA A 41 -3.63 -1.52 11.63
CA ALA A 41 -2.45 -1.14 10.86
C ALA A 41 -2.68 0.14 10.04
N LEU A 42 -3.87 0.32 9.44
CA LEU A 42 -4.22 1.56 8.75
C LEU A 42 -4.23 2.77 9.71
N ARG A 43 -4.83 2.63 10.90
CA ARG A 43 -4.82 3.70 11.91
C ARG A 43 -3.42 4.03 12.40
N ALA A 44 -2.62 3.00 12.70
CA ALA A 44 -1.23 3.16 13.12
C ALA A 44 -0.37 3.83 12.03
N SER A 45 -0.65 3.53 10.76
CA SER A 45 -0.02 4.21 9.61
C SER A 45 -0.33 5.70 9.59
N ASP A 46 -1.58 6.09 9.84
CA ASP A 46 -1.95 7.50 9.93
C ASP A 46 -1.21 8.21 11.07
N ASP A 47 -1.17 7.60 12.26
CA ASP A 47 -0.44 8.14 13.41
C ASP A 47 1.08 8.24 13.16
N ALA A 48 1.65 7.27 12.45
CA ALA A 48 3.06 7.30 12.05
C ALA A 48 3.35 8.42 11.06
N VAL A 49 2.48 8.64 10.06
CA VAL A 49 2.60 9.78 9.13
C VAL A 49 2.50 11.10 9.89
N ASP A 50 1.56 11.22 10.83
CA ASP A 50 1.39 12.44 11.63
C ASP A 50 2.65 12.79 12.42
N ARG A 51 3.20 11.80 13.12
CA ARG A 51 4.45 11.93 13.87
C ARG A 51 5.61 12.32 12.97
N LEU A 52 5.74 11.71 11.78
CA LEU A 52 6.81 12.03 10.84
C LEU A 52 6.68 13.46 10.29
N VAL A 53 5.49 13.87 9.85
CA VAL A 53 5.26 15.20 9.27
C VAL A 53 5.53 16.28 10.31
N SER A 54 5.02 16.10 11.53
CA SER A 54 5.27 17.01 12.65
C SER A 54 6.76 17.08 12.99
N ALA A 55 7.43 15.93 13.07
CA ALA A 55 8.86 15.86 13.38
C ALA A 55 9.74 16.51 12.29
N ALA A 56 9.37 16.34 11.01
CA ALA A 56 10.05 16.97 9.89
C ALA A 56 9.93 18.50 9.98
N SER A 57 8.72 19.02 10.17
CA SER A 57 8.46 20.45 10.33
C SER A 57 9.23 21.05 11.50
N ASN A 58 9.19 20.40 12.67
CA ASN A 58 9.92 20.80 13.89
C ASN A 58 11.46 20.79 13.71
N SER A 59 11.95 20.12 12.67
CA SER A 59 13.38 20.02 12.35
C SER A 59 13.79 20.89 11.17
N GLY A 60 12.89 21.73 10.65
CA GLY A 60 13.15 22.63 9.53
C GLY A 60 13.18 21.92 8.16
N TYR A 61 12.52 20.77 8.04
CA TYR A 61 12.40 20.03 6.79
C TYR A 61 11.06 20.29 6.10
N GLU A 62 11.09 20.39 4.78
CA GLU A 62 9.91 20.32 3.92
C GLU A 62 9.83 18.92 3.31
N LEU A 63 8.71 18.22 3.50
CA LEU A 63 8.51 16.90 2.91
C LEU A 63 7.90 17.01 1.51
N LEU A 64 8.46 16.24 0.59
CA LEU A 64 7.88 15.93 -0.71
C LEU A 64 7.85 14.42 -0.86
N VAL A 65 6.65 13.85 -0.95
CA VAL A 65 6.50 12.41 -1.15
C VAL A 65 6.48 12.12 -2.64
N VAL A 66 7.31 11.19 -3.09
CA VAL A 66 7.21 10.61 -4.42
C VAL A 66 6.74 9.18 -4.26
N SER A 67 5.54 8.92 -4.74
CA SER A 67 5.01 7.56 -4.74
C SER A 67 5.35 6.83 -6.04
N LYS A 68 5.15 5.53 -6.04
CA LYS A 68 5.45 4.65 -7.16
C LYS A 68 4.17 4.35 -7.92
N ARG A 69 4.01 4.98 -9.07
CA ARG A 69 3.23 4.36 -10.16
C ARG A 69 4.13 3.60 -11.10
N ALA A 70 3.55 2.63 -11.79
CA ALA A 70 4.30 1.86 -12.76
C ALA A 70 4.50 2.58 -14.09
N GLY A 71 5.70 3.15 -14.29
CA GLY A 71 6.26 3.22 -15.63
C GLY A 71 6.43 1.81 -16.19
N HIS A 72 5.88 1.56 -17.37
CA HIS A 72 5.93 0.27 -18.04
C HIS A 72 7.33 0.00 -18.60
N SER A 73 7.88 -1.19 -18.32
CA SER A 73 9.03 -1.73 -19.03
C SER A 73 8.95 -3.25 -19.00
N LEU A 74 9.43 -3.92 -20.06
CA LEU A 74 9.38 -5.38 -20.18
C LEU A 74 9.97 -6.10 -18.95
N ASN A 75 11.09 -5.62 -18.44
CA ASN A 75 11.74 -6.21 -17.27
C ASN A 75 10.95 -5.98 -15.98
N ARG A 76 10.28 -4.83 -15.86
CA ARG A 76 9.43 -4.53 -14.71
C ARG A 76 8.16 -5.36 -14.75
N ASP A 77 7.54 -5.49 -15.91
CA ASP A 77 6.31 -6.26 -16.08
C ASP A 77 6.57 -7.75 -15.79
N LYS A 78 7.72 -8.29 -16.20
CA LYS A 78 8.17 -9.63 -15.80
C LYS A 78 8.34 -9.78 -14.28
N ARG A 79 9.01 -8.84 -13.62
CA ARG A 79 9.19 -8.87 -12.15
C ARG A 79 7.86 -8.72 -11.40
N LEU A 80 6.97 -7.88 -11.91
CA LEU A 80 5.62 -7.73 -11.37
C LEU A 80 4.86 -9.04 -11.50
N GLN A 81 4.92 -9.67 -12.68
CA GLN A 81 4.28 -10.95 -12.95
C GLN A 81 4.78 -12.03 -11.99
N GLN A 82 6.09 -12.27 -11.93
CA GLN A 82 6.71 -13.23 -11.01
C GLN A 82 6.31 -13.01 -9.55
N ARG A 83 6.19 -11.74 -9.11
CA ARG A 83 5.75 -11.44 -7.75
C ARG A 83 4.30 -11.83 -7.52
N ARG A 84 3.38 -11.50 -8.43
CA ARG A 84 1.96 -11.84 -8.28
C ARG A 84 1.71 -13.34 -8.40
N ASP A 85 2.45 -14.01 -9.29
CA ASP A 85 2.41 -15.46 -9.42
C ASP A 85 2.81 -16.12 -8.10
N SER A 86 3.90 -15.66 -7.49
CA SER A 86 4.37 -16.14 -6.19
C SER A 86 3.38 -15.85 -5.05
N GLU A 87 2.76 -14.67 -5.03
CA GLU A 87 1.79 -14.31 -3.98
C GLU A 87 0.53 -15.18 -4.02
N ILE A 88 0.00 -15.49 -5.21
CA ILE A 88 -1.15 -16.38 -5.38
C ILE A 88 -0.75 -17.83 -5.08
N LEU A 89 0.35 -18.30 -5.66
CA LEU A 89 0.82 -19.67 -5.49
C LEU A 89 1.04 -20.01 -4.01
N ASN A 90 1.72 -19.10 -3.30
CA ASN A 90 2.07 -19.27 -1.89
C ASN A 90 1.00 -18.78 -0.92
N GLU A 91 -0.10 -18.20 -1.42
CA GLU A 91 -1.19 -17.63 -0.61
C GLU A 91 -0.68 -16.62 0.44
N LYS A 92 0.27 -15.79 0.00
CA LYS A 92 1.03 -14.88 0.86
C LYS A 92 1.21 -13.54 0.17
N LYS A 93 0.54 -12.52 0.69
CA LYS A 93 0.67 -11.14 0.24
C LYS A 93 1.41 -10.30 1.28
N GLY A 94 2.35 -9.48 0.82
CA GLY A 94 3.17 -8.66 1.72
C GLY A 94 2.48 -7.39 2.25
N VAL A 95 1.42 -6.93 1.60
CA VAL A 95 0.63 -5.75 2.00
C VAL A 95 -0.83 -5.93 1.63
N CYS A 96 -1.73 -5.32 2.40
CA CYS A 96 -3.13 -5.21 2.00
C CYS A 96 -3.30 -4.43 0.68
N LEU A 97 -4.44 -4.68 0.03
CA LEU A 97 -4.84 -3.92 -1.15
C LEU A 97 -4.88 -2.42 -0.82
N ASN A 98 -4.35 -1.61 -1.74
CA ASN A 98 -4.33 -0.15 -1.65
C ASN A 98 -3.56 0.44 -0.46
N ALA A 99 -2.73 -0.33 0.26
CA ALA A 99 -1.90 0.19 1.37
C ALA A 99 -1.04 1.42 0.97
N VAL A 100 -0.46 1.41 -0.25
CA VAL A 100 0.29 2.55 -0.79
C VAL A 100 -0.64 3.76 -1.02
N SER A 101 -1.84 3.52 -1.55
CA SER A 101 -2.85 4.54 -1.82
C SER A 101 -3.31 5.24 -0.53
N PHE A 102 -3.52 4.46 0.53
CA PHE A 102 -3.79 5.00 1.85
C PHE A 102 -2.61 5.85 2.33
N LEU A 103 -1.39 5.34 2.27
CA LEU A 103 -0.21 6.12 2.67
C LEU A 103 -0.10 7.46 1.91
N GLU A 104 -0.33 7.47 0.60
CA GLU A 104 -0.38 8.69 -0.21
C GLU A 104 -1.45 9.69 0.28
N GLU A 105 -2.66 9.21 0.57
CA GLU A 105 -3.74 10.05 1.06
C GLU A 105 -3.45 10.57 2.48
N SER A 106 -2.86 9.76 3.38
CA SER A 106 -2.45 10.15 4.72
C SER A 106 -1.46 11.32 4.72
N PHE A 107 -0.49 11.31 3.80
CA PHE A 107 0.44 12.44 3.61
C PHE A 107 -0.28 13.67 3.04
N SER A 108 -1.13 13.47 2.04
CA SER A 108 -1.87 14.56 1.39
C SER A 108 -2.81 15.28 2.37
N ASN A 109 -3.49 14.54 3.24
CA ASN A 109 -4.37 15.07 4.29
C ASN A 109 -3.63 15.95 5.31
N ARG A 110 -2.31 15.78 5.44
CA ARG A 110 -1.43 16.58 6.31
C ARG A 110 -0.69 17.69 5.56
N GLY A 111 -1.18 18.04 4.37
CA GLY A 111 -0.64 19.13 3.55
C GLY A 111 0.69 18.81 2.87
N VAL A 112 1.16 17.55 2.91
CA VAL A 112 2.38 17.14 2.22
C VAL A 112 2.08 16.93 0.75
N ARG A 113 2.92 17.52 -0.11
CA ARG A 113 2.79 17.32 -1.56
C ARG A 113 3.17 15.89 -1.93
N VAL A 114 2.24 15.17 -2.55
CA VAL A 114 2.44 13.82 -3.07
C VAL A 114 2.52 13.85 -4.59
N VAL A 115 3.61 13.30 -5.13
CA VAL A 115 3.88 13.23 -6.57
C VAL A 115 3.80 11.79 -7.03
N ILE A 116 2.85 11.51 -7.95
CA ILE A 116 2.66 10.20 -8.55
C ILE A 116 3.08 10.26 -10.04
N PRO A 117 4.30 9.84 -10.41
CA PRO A 117 4.75 9.80 -11.80
C PRO A 117 3.96 8.79 -12.63
N THR A 118 3.54 9.19 -13.83
CA THR A 118 2.78 8.30 -14.74
C THR A 118 3.59 7.75 -15.90
N SER A 119 4.74 8.34 -16.21
CA SER A 119 5.53 8.04 -17.43
C SER A 119 7.01 7.81 -17.17
N VAL A 120 7.46 7.96 -15.92
CA VAL A 120 8.88 7.88 -15.52
C VAL A 120 9.02 7.06 -14.24
N GLU A 121 10.23 6.54 -13.95
CA GLU A 121 10.47 5.82 -12.70
C GLU A 121 10.50 6.79 -11.51
N SER A 122 9.95 6.38 -10.37
CA SER A 122 9.97 7.19 -9.14
C SER A 122 11.40 7.52 -8.68
N THR A 123 12.36 6.62 -8.89
CA THR A 123 13.79 6.87 -8.60
C THR A 123 14.37 7.98 -9.47
N ASP A 124 13.94 8.13 -10.73
CA ASP A 124 14.39 9.22 -11.60
C ASP A 124 13.80 10.55 -11.14
N VAL A 125 12.53 10.54 -10.71
CA VAL A 125 11.83 11.71 -10.15
C VAL A 125 12.48 12.18 -8.85
N LEU A 126 12.70 11.27 -7.91
CA LEU A 126 13.38 11.56 -6.63
C LEU A 126 14.76 12.18 -6.87
N ALA A 127 15.56 11.59 -7.76
CA ALA A 127 16.88 12.13 -8.11
C ALA A 127 16.79 13.51 -8.76
N ALA A 128 15.83 13.72 -9.67
CA ALA A 128 15.62 15.01 -10.32
C ALA A 128 15.21 16.10 -9.33
N PHE A 129 14.32 15.82 -8.38
CA PHE A 129 13.92 16.76 -7.33
C PHE A 129 15.09 17.14 -6.42
N ALA A 130 15.88 16.15 -5.98
CA ALA A 130 17.05 16.39 -5.14
C ALA A 130 18.08 17.28 -5.85
N VAL A 131 18.40 16.99 -7.11
CA VAL A 131 19.34 17.81 -7.91
C VAL A 131 18.80 19.20 -8.18
N ALA A 132 17.53 19.33 -8.56
CA ALA A 132 16.90 20.63 -8.83
C ALA A 132 16.86 21.53 -7.57
N ASN A 133 16.86 20.92 -6.38
CA ASN A 133 16.85 21.62 -5.10
C ASN A 133 18.20 21.51 -4.37
N ALA A 134 19.31 21.27 -5.07
CA ALA A 134 20.63 21.17 -4.45
C ALA A 134 21.01 22.45 -3.67
N ALA A 135 20.60 23.62 -4.17
CA ALA A 135 20.79 24.90 -3.47
C ALA A 135 20.02 24.99 -2.13
N LYS A 136 18.97 24.18 -1.95
CA LYS A 136 18.19 24.01 -0.71
C LYS A 136 18.55 22.71 0.03
N PHE A 137 19.72 22.13 -0.26
CA PHE A 137 20.17 20.86 0.31
C PHE A 137 19.20 19.70 0.10
N GLY A 138 18.58 19.57 -1.08
CA GLY A 138 17.66 18.46 -1.36
C GLY A 138 18.25 17.08 -1.06
N VAL A 139 17.59 16.31 -0.19
CA VAL A 139 18.00 14.95 0.22
C VAL A 139 16.93 13.94 -0.18
N VAL A 140 17.34 12.79 -0.72
CA VAL A 140 16.44 11.65 -0.93
C VAL A 140 16.39 10.79 0.32
N VAL A 141 15.21 10.41 0.79
CA VAL A 141 15.03 9.47 1.90
C VAL A 141 14.53 8.14 1.35
N SER A 142 15.43 7.17 1.19
CA SER A 142 15.13 5.85 0.58
C SER A 142 16.18 4.81 0.98
N ARG A 143 15.75 3.55 1.20
CA ARG A 143 16.64 2.38 1.36
C ARG A 143 17.10 1.80 0.01
N ASN A 144 16.59 2.34 -1.11
CA ASN A 144 16.92 1.85 -2.45
C ASN A 144 18.34 2.24 -2.87
N ARG A 145 19.16 1.26 -3.27
CA ARG A 145 20.55 1.48 -3.71
C ARG A 145 20.68 2.03 -5.13
N ASN A 146 19.59 2.11 -5.89
CA ASN A 146 19.61 2.48 -7.31
C ASN A 146 20.03 3.94 -7.58
N PHE A 147 20.20 4.80 -6.56
CA PHE A 147 20.68 6.17 -6.75
C PHE A 147 22.17 6.26 -7.12
N LEU A 148 22.94 5.16 -6.98
CA LEU A 148 24.34 5.09 -7.40
C LEU A 148 24.53 5.09 -8.93
N ARG A 149 23.44 5.00 -9.71
CA ARG A 149 23.46 4.97 -11.18
C ARG A 149 23.47 6.37 -11.83
N TYR A 150 23.54 7.45 -11.07
CA TYR A 150 23.49 8.79 -11.65
C TYR A 150 24.88 9.40 -11.77
N ASN A 151 25.08 10.24 -12.77
CA ASN A 151 26.34 10.94 -13.02
C ASN A 151 26.57 12.16 -12.09
N VAL A 152 25.60 12.45 -11.22
CA VAL A 152 25.65 13.53 -10.23
C VAL A 152 25.51 12.89 -8.85
N PRO A 153 26.31 13.28 -7.84
CA PRO A 153 26.11 12.82 -6.47
C PRO A 153 24.71 13.19 -5.97
N ILE A 154 23.95 12.19 -5.54
CA ILE A 154 22.63 12.37 -4.93
C ILE A 154 22.79 12.16 -3.43
N PRO A 155 22.51 13.16 -2.57
CA PRO A 155 22.45 12.95 -1.12
C PRO A 155 21.30 11.98 -0.81
N VAL A 156 21.64 10.81 -0.25
CA VAL A 156 20.65 9.80 0.14
C VAL A 156 20.77 9.54 1.63
N CYS A 157 19.66 9.72 2.33
CA CYS A 157 19.45 9.27 3.69
C CYS A 157 18.79 7.89 3.65
N ARG A 158 19.48 6.89 4.20
CA ARG A 158 19.02 5.49 4.16
C ARG A 158 18.19 5.10 5.37
N ASN A 159 18.17 5.93 6.41
CA ASN A 159 17.45 5.68 7.64
C ASN A 159 17.11 6.97 8.36
N PHE A 160 15.99 6.98 9.05
CA PHE A 160 15.55 8.12 9.85
C PHE A 160 14.99 7.64 11.17
N THR A 161 14.92 8.53 12.15
CA THR A 161 14.25 8.25 13.41
C THR A 161 13.57 9.50 13.92
N VAL A 162 12.37 9.35 14.49
CA VAL A 162 11.70 10.42 15.22
C VAL A 162 12.06 10.29 16.70
N ARG A 163 12.76 11.28 17.26
CA ARG A 163 13.10 11.36 18.69
C ARG A 163 12.72 12.72 19.25
N ASN A 164 12.02 12.74 20.37
CA ASN A 164 11.61 13.98 21.06
C ASN A 164 10.92 14.99 20.12
N GLY A 165 10.05 14.49 19.22
CA GLY A 165 9.33 15.33 18.26
C GLY A 165 10.20 15.94 17.15
N LYS A 166 11.45 15.47 16.97
CA LYS A 166 12.35 15.88 15.89
C LYS A 166 12.75 14.70 15.02
N LEU A 167 12.99 15.00 13.74
CA LEU A 167 13.43 14.07 12.73
C LEU A 167 14.96 14.07 12.65
N LEU A 168 15.54 12.92 12.94
CA LEU A 168 16.96 12.66 12.81
C LEU A 168 17.20 11.83 11.54
N LEU A 169 18.16 12.27 10.73
CA LEU A 169 18.51 11.62 9.46
C LEU A 169 19.87 10.94 9.62
N GLU A 170 19.93 9.64 9.31
CA GLU A 170 21.19 8.93 9.16
C GLU A 170 21.65 9.11 7.71
N LEU A 171 22.50 10.12 7.51
CA LEU A 171 23.16 10.34 6.23
C LEU A 171 24.22 9.26 6.04
N SER A 172 24.12 8.49 4.95
CA SER A 172 25.23 7.63 4.57
C SER A 172 26.37 8.51 4.09
N THR A 173 27.50 8.55 4.80
CA THR A 173 28.74 9.02 4.19
C THR A 173 29.05 8.05 3.04
N MET A 174 29.32 8.61 1.86
CA MET A 174 29.77 7.82 0.71
C MET A 174 31.25 7.43 0.93
N ASP A 175 31.54 6.73 2.02
CA ASP A 175 32.86 6.14 2.22
C ASP A 175 32.92 4.87 1.40
N ASN A 176 33.78 4.89 0.37
CA ASN A 176 34.02 3.80 -0.58
C ASN A 176 34.72 2.57 0.06
N ASN A 177 34.57 2.31 1.37
CA ASN A 177 35.44 1.40 2.11
C ASN A 177 34.74 0.32 2.96
N ASP A 178 33.50 -0.07 2.66
CA ASP A 178 32.92 -1.31 3.23
C ASP A 178 33.21 -2.51 2.31
N ASP A 179 34.50 -2.82 2.21
CA ASP A 179 35.06 -3.97 1.50
C ASP A 179 35.20 -5.20 2.43
N ASN A 180 34.20 -5.42 3.30
CA ASN A 180 34.17 -6.59 4.19
C ASN A 180 32.76 -7.15 4.39
N SER A 181 32.11 -7.53 3.28
CA SER A 181 31.09 -8.58 3.35
C SER A 181 31.27 -9.57 2.20
N SER A 182 31.97 -10.65 2.51
CA SER A 182 32.04 -11.85 1.71
C SER A 182 30.64 -12.45 1.55
N SER A 183 29.94 -12.09 0.48
CA SER A 183 28.88 -12.94 -0.07
C SER A 183 28.79 -12.73 -1.58
N LYS A 184 29.06 -13.83 -2.28
CA LYS A 184 29.09 -13.95 -3.73
C LYS A 184 27.77 -13.51 -4.34
N SER A 185 27.78 -12.37 -5.03
CA SER A 185 27.02 -12.24 -6.28
C SER A 185 27.88 -11.44 -7.25
N ASN A 186 28.33 -12.10 -8.33
CA ASN A 186 28.98 -11.50 -9.48
C ASN A 186 27.98 -10.67 -10.30
N GLY A 187 27.33 -9.71 -9.65
CA GLY A 187 26.66 -8.61 -10.34
C GLY A 187 27.59 -7.41 -10.24
N GLU A 188 28.41 -7.18 -11.27
CA GLU A 188 29.06 -5.88 -11.43
C GLU A 188 28.00 -4.79 -11.17
N PHE A 189 28.16 -4.02 -10.09
CA PHE A 189 27.47 -2.73 -9.98
C PHE A 189 28.10 -1.84 -11.05
N ARG A 190 27.73 -2.05 -12.32
CA ARG A 190 28.02 -1.10 -13.38
C ARG A 190 27.40 0.20 -12.93
N ARG A 191 28.23 1.20 -12.63
CA ARG A 191 27.83 2.61 -12.69
C ARG A 191 27.35 2.85 -14.12
N MET A 192 26.08 2.55 -14.39
CA MET A 192 25.45 2.99 -15.61
C MET A 192 25.39 4.50 -15.50
N SER A 193 26.23 5.24 -16.21
CA SER A 193 26.18 6.71 -16.19
C SER A 193 24.88 7.19 -16.83
N ARG A 194 23.80 7.30 -16.05
CA ARG A 194 22.57 7.93 -16.53
C ARG A 194 22.63 9.43 -16.27
N PRO A 195 22.43 10.28 -17.29
CA PRO A 195 22.25 11.70 -17.05
C PRO A 195 20.96 11.90 -16.25
N VAL A 196 21.05 12.58 -15.11
CA VAL A 196 19.86 13.19 -14.52
C VAL A 196 19.40 14.27 -15.49
N GLN A 197 18.10 14.41 -15.74
CA GLN A 197 17.57 15.50 -16.57
C GLN A 197 16.90 16.58 -15.69
N PRO A 198 17.66 17.48 -15.00
CA PRO A 198 17.10 18.58 -14.21
C PRO A 198 16.27 19.58 -15.03
N ARG A 199 16.53 19.68 -16.35
CA ARG A 199 16.00 20.74 -17.22
C ARG A 199 14.63 20.43 -17.86
N LEU A 200 13.99 19.32 -17.50
CA LEU A 200 12.65 18.94 -17.99
C LEU A 200 11.58 18.83 -16.87
N VAL A 201 11.90 19.33 -15.67
CA VAL A 201 11.46 18.71 -14.40
C VAL A 201 10.05 19.07 -13.91
N PHE A 202 9.32 19.99 -14.54
CA PHE A 202 7.96 20.31 -14.03
C PHE A 202 6.88 20.49 -15.09
N SER A 203 7.20 21.07 -16.25
CA SER A 203 6.19 21.47 -17.24
C SER A 203 5.78 20.36 -18.21
N LYS A 204 6.60 19.32 -18.42
CA LYS A 204 6.30 18.22 -19.37
C LYS A 204 5.95 16.89 -18.69
N TRP A 205 6.20 16.75 -17.40
CA TRP A 205 5.89 15.53 -16.68
C TRP A 205 4.40 15.49 -16.35
N ARG A 206 3.71 14.46 -16.85
CA ARG A 206 2.32 14.22 -16.50
C ARG A 206 2.27 13.62 -15.11
N TRP A 207 1.84 14.41 -14.14
CA TRP A 207 1.50 13.94 -12.80
C TRP A 207 -0.01 13.81 -12.69
N CYS A 208 -0.49 13.08 -11.69
CA CYS A 208 -1.88 13.16 -11.26
C CYS A 208 -1.92 13.37 -9.76
N GLU A 209 -2.87 14.20 -9.35
CA GLU A 209 -3.43 14.13 -8.01
C GLU A 209 -4.50 13.02 -8.07
N GLY A 210 -4.34 11.99 -7.24
CA GLY A 210 -5.34 10.93 -7.05
C GLY A 210 -5.32 9.73 -8.03
N PHE A 211 -6.19 8.76 -7.71
CA PHE A 211 -6.28 7.44 -8.34
C PHE A 211 -7.02 7.41 -9.69
N SER A 212 -7.61 8.52 -10.12
CA SER A 212 -8.47 8.60 -11.31
C SER A 212 -7.81 8.06 -12.58
N LYS A 213 -6.50 8.27 -12.76
CA LYS A 213 -5.78 7.72 -13.92
C LYS A 213 -5.63 6.19 -13.88
N LYS A 214 -5.80 5.51 -12.74
CA LYS A 214 -5.72 4.03 -12.63
C LYS A 214 -6.81 3.37 -13.46
N TYR A 215 -7.91 4.07 -13.66
CA TYR A 215 -9.10 3.56 -14.33
C TYR A 215 -9.33 4.13 -15.72
N ARG A 216 -8.39 4.92 -16.25
CA ARG A 216 -8.50 5.55 -17.58
C ARG A 216 -7.60 4.84 -18.60
N PRO A 217 -8.07 3.76 -19.27
CA PRO A 217 -7.36 3.12 -20.37
C PRO A 217 -6.83 4.12 -21.39
N SER A 218 -7.65 5.11 -21.78
CA SER A 218 -7.26 6.16 -22.74
C SER A 218 -6.04 6.99 -22.31
N ALA A 219 -5.76 7.04 -21.01
CA ALA A 219 -4.61 7.74 -20.45
C ALA A 219 -3.33 6.88 -20.35
N LEU A 220 -3.41 5.58 -20.65
CA LEU A 220 -2.28 4.65 -20.57
C LEU A 220 -1.65 4.42 -21.96
N PRO A 221 -0.31 4.30 -22.05
CA PRO A 221 0.40 4.09 -23.32
C PRO A 221 -0.03 2.85 -24.12
N ASN A 222 -0.55 1.81 -23.45
CA ASN A 222 -0.99 0.56 -24.07
C ASN A 222 -2.50 0.32 -23.95
N GLY A 223 -3.26 1.22 -23.32
CA GLY A 223 -4.70 1.03 -23.09
C GLY A 223 -5.07 -0.13 -22.17
N VAL A 224 -4.10 -0.76 -21.48
CA VAL A 224 -4.34 -1.95 -20.64
C VAL A 224 -4.21 -1.59 -19.16
N LEU A 225 -5.28 -1.84 -18.41
CA LEU A 225 -5.30 -1.77 -16.97
C LEU A 225 -4.78 -3.08 -16.40
N SER A 226 -3.61 -3.06 -15.77
CA SER A 226 -3.09 -4.23 -15.05
C SER A 226 -3.38 -4.09 -13.57
N PHE A 227 -4.04 -5.10 -13.00
CA PHE A 227 -4.28 -5.19 -11.57
C PHE A 227 -3.34 -6.24 -10.94
N GLY A 228 -3.11 -6.12 -9.63
CA GLY A 228 -2.33 -7.09 -8.86
C GLY A 228 -3.23 -8.14 -8.22
N THR A 229 -2.66 -8.82 -7.23
CA THR A 229 -3.42 -9.67 -6.30
C THR A 229 -4.29 -8.80 -5.40
N SER A 230 -5.52 -9.25 -5.18
CA SER A 230 -6.45 -8.61 -4.26
C SER A 230 -6.19 -9.04 -2.82
N SER A 231 -5.91 -10.32 -2.57
CA SER A 231 -5.78 -10.90 -1.23
C SER A 231 -4.85 -12.11 -1.22
N SER A 232 -4.29 -12.44 -0.06
CA SER A 232 -3.61 -13.73 0.18
C SER A 232 -4.52 -14.95 -0.11
N SER A 233 -5.85 -14.77 -0.09
CA SER A 233 -6.83 -15.84 -0.36
C SER A 233 -7.24 -15.95 -1.84
N ASP A 234 -6.60 -15.22 -2.77
CA ASP A 234 -6.98 -15.20 -4.19
C ASP A 234 -6.94 -16.59 -4.85
N ARG A 235 -6.08 -17.50 -4.37
CA ARG A 235 -6.03 -18.89 -4.84
C ARG A 235 -7.29 -19.68 -4.50
N ARG A 236 -7.79 -19.54 -3.26
CA ARG A 236 -8.95 -20.28 -2.74
C ARG A 236 -10.30 -19.69 -3.15
N MET A 237 -10.37 -18.36 -3.21
CA MET A 237 -11.64 -17.64 -3.35
C MET A 237 -11.73 -16.81 -4.63
N GLY A 238 -10.72 -16.89 -5.49
CA GLY A 238 -10.61 -16.01 -6.65
C GLY A 238 -10.31 -14.56 -6.28
N SER A 239 -10.07 -13.76 -7.32
CA SER A 239 -9.71 -12.36 -7.16
C SER A 239 -10.92 -11.47 -6.90
N LEU A 240 -10.84 -10.60 -5.90
CA LEU A 240 -11.81 -9.52 -5.66
C LEU A 240 -11.89 -8.56 -6.85
N HIS A 241 -10.80 -8.41 -7.61
CA HIS A 241 -10.86 -7.62 -8.83
C HIS A 241 -11.79 -8.27 -9.86
N VAL A 242 -11.79 -9.59 -10.02
CA VAL A 242 -12.74 -10.29 -10.90
C VAL A 242 -14.18 -10.04 -10.43
N LEU A 243 -14.43 -10.19 -9.13
CA LEU A 243 -15.73 -9.94 -8.49
C LEU A 243 -16.24 -8.51 -8.75
N ALA A 244 -15.38 -7.50 -8.58
CA ALA A 244 -15.73 -6.09 -8.69
C ALA A 244 -15.75 -5.56 -10.14
N ARG A 245 -15.59 -6.42 -11.15
CA ARG A 245 -15.60 -6.00 -12.56
C ARG A 245 -16.89 -5.27 -12.98
N PRO A 246 -18.10 -5.68 -12.57
CA PRO A 246 -19.32 -4.93 -12.90
C PRO A 246 -19.31 -3.49 -12.35
N LEU A 247 -18.79 -3.31 -11.12
CA LEU A 247 -18.62 -1.96 -10.55
C LEU A 247 -17.58 -1.14 -11.33
N ARG A 248 -16.51 -1.77 -11.83
CA ARG A 248 -15.54 -1.09 -12.70
C ARG A 248 -16.14 -0.72 -14.06
N ALA A 249 -17.01 -1.56 -14.63
CA ALA A 249 -17.74 -1.22 -15.86
C ALA A 249 -18.59 0.05 -15.68
N ALA A 250 -19.28 0.18 -14.53
CA ALA A 250 -19.98 1.40 -14.15
C ALA A 250 -19.04 2.59 -13.91
N LEU A 251 -17.90 2.35 -13.26
CA LEU A 251 -16.88 3.37 -13.08
C LEU A 251 -16.35 3.90 -14.42
N TYR A 252 -16.13 3.03 -15.41
CA TYR A 252 -15.71 3.43 -16.75
C TYR A 252 -16.75 4.34 -17.41
N ALA A 253 -18.04 4.03 -17.28
CA ALA A 253 -19.12 4.91 -17.76
C ALA A 253 -19.06 6.29 -17.08
N ILE A 254 -18.89 6.35 -15.76
CA ILE A 254 -18.80 7.61 -14.99
C ILE A 254 -17.63 8.48 -15.45
N ILE A 255 -16.45 7.89 -15.69
CA ILE A 255 -15.25 8.65 -16.05
C ILE A 255 -15.11 8.89 -17.57
N GLY A 256 -16.11 8.48 -18.36
CA GLY A 256 -16.21 8.72 -19.81
C GLY A 256 -15.43 7.75 -20.70
N GLU A 257 -15.01 6.60 -20.19
CA GLU A 257 -14.36 5.55 -20.96
C GLU A 257 -15.42 4.64 -21.59
N LYS A 258 -15.23 4.22 -22.85
CA LYS A 258 -16.17 3.32 -23.52
C LYS A 258 -15.87 1.84 -23.26
N LYS A 259 -14.60 1.53 -23.08
CA LYS A 259 -14.09 0.17 -22.93
C LYS A 259 -12.75 0.20 -22.20
N ALA A 260 -12.49 -0.81 -21.40
CA ALA A 260 -11.20 -1.09 -20.81
C ALA A 260 -10.69 -2.47 -21.23
N ILE A 261 -9.37 -2.64 -21.29
CA ILE A 261 -8.75 -3.96 -21.33
C ILE A 261 -8.14 -4.20 -19.96
N GLU A 262 -8.66 -5.19 -19.24
CA GLU A 262 -8.17 -5.57 -17.92
C GLU A 262 -7.24 -6.78 -18.03
N ARG A 263 -6.06 -6.68 -17.41
CA ARG A 263 -5.12 -7.78 -17.23
C ARG A 263 -5.01 -8.14 -15.75
N LEU A 264 -5.34 -9.38 -15.41
CA LEU A 264 -5.49 -9.87 -14.04
C LEU A 264 -4.79 -11.24 -13.87
N PRO A 265 -4.08 -11.48 -12.75
CA PRO A 265 -3.64 -12.82 -12.39
C PRO A 265 -4.78 -13.58 -11.70
N GLU A 266 -5.04 -14.81 -12.14
CA GLU A 266 -6.05 -15.71 -11.58
C GLU A 266 -5.45 -17.11 -11.38
N TRP A 267 -5.83 -17.81 -10.32
CA TRP A 267 -5.46 -19.22 -10.15
C TRP A 267 -6.30 -20.10 -11.09
N SER A 268 -5.67 -21.08 -11.74
CA SER A 268 -6.35 -22.08 -12.57
C SER A 268 -6.18 -23.45 -11.94
N ASP A 269 -7.28 -24.05 -11.46
CA ASP A 269 -7.26 -25.42 -10.92
C ASP A 269 -6.93 -26.45 -12.00
N GLU A 270 -7.39 -26.26 -13.24
CA GLU A 270 -7.11 -27.16 -14.36
C GLU A 270 -5.62 -27.25 -14.68
N LYS A 271 -4.90 -26.12 -14.61
CA LYS A 271 -3.47 -26.04 -14.96
C LYS A 271 -2.55 -26.04 -13.75
N GLU A 272 -3.12 -25.98 -12.54
CA GLU A 272 -2.41 -25.81 -11.28
C GLU A 272 -1.38 -24.66 -11.30
N GLU A 273 -1.70 -23.58 -12.01
CA GLU A 273 -0.82 -22.43 -12.19
C GLU A 273 -1.57 -21.10 -12.16
N VAL A 274 -0.81 -20.02 -12.02
CA VAL A 274 -1.35 -18.66 -12.13
C VAL A 274 -1.45 -18.28 -13.61
N VAL A 275 -2.66 -18.05 -14.09
CA VAL A 275 -2.96 -17.63 -15.45
C VAL A 275 -3.27 -16.15 -15.47
N TRP A 276 -2.64 -15.43 -16.40
CA TRP A 276 -2.93 -14.02 -16.62
C TRP A 276 -4.03 -13.86 -17.66
N THR A 277 -5.23 -13.50 -17.20
CA THR A 277 -6.35 -13.23 -18.08
C THR A 277 -6.26 -11.81 -18.63
N VAL A 278 -6.62 -11.64 -19.90
CA VAL A 278 -6.77 -10.34 -20.56
C VAL A 278 -8.18 -10.28 -21.12
N LYS A 279 -9.02 -9.40 -20.57
CA LYS A 279 -10.44 -9.29 -20.96
C LYS A 279 -10.79 -7.85 -21.34
N GLY A 280 -11.55 -7.71 -22.42
CA GLY A 280 -12.23 -6.45 -22.73
C GLY A 280 -13.46 -6.30 -21.85
N VAL A 281 -13.63 -5.13 -21.27
CA VAL A 281 -14.78 -4.77 -20.42
C VAL A 281 -15.39 -3.51 -21.00
N ASP A 282 -16.60 -3.63 -21.53
CA ASP A 282 -17.34 -2.48 -22.04
C ASP A 282 -17.90 -1.68 -20.85
N ALA A 283 -17.98 -0.37 -21.00
CA ALA A 283 -18.57 0.48 -19.99
C ALA A 283 -20.08 0.20 -19.88
N ASP A 284 -20.56 0.07 -18.65
CA ASP A 284 -21.94 -0.32 -18.37
C ASP A 284 -22.52 0.56 -17.25
N PRO A 285 -23.49 1.45 -17.53
CA PRO A 285 -24.02 2.35 -16.54
C PRO A 285 -24.94 1.67 -15.49
N ALA A 286 -25.22 0.36 -15.58
CA ALA A 286 -26.20 -0.31 -14.74
C ALA A 286 -25.97 -0.17 -13.22
N LEU A 287 -24.72 0.01 -12.78
CA LEU A 287 -24.36 0.13 -11.35
C LEU A 287 -23.83 1.52 -10.97
N THR A 288 -24.08 2.57 -11.77
CA THR A 288 -23.56 3.91 -11.46
C THR A 288 -24.16 4.48 -10.19
N GLU A 289 -25.47 4.31 -9.99
CA GLU A 289 -26.14 4.79 -8.77
C GLU A 289 -25.61 4.10 -7.52
N LEU A 290 -25.25 2.82 -7.63
CA LEU A 290 -24.65 2.07 -6.52
C LEU A 290 -23.33 2.70 -6.06
N LEU A 291 -22.51 3.22 -7.00
CA LEU A 291 -21.22 3.85 -6.69
C LEU A 291 -21.34 5.20 -5.95
N ASN A 292 -22.55 5.78 -5.88
CA ASN A 292 -22.82 7.00 -5.11
C ASN A 292 -23.04 6.74 -3.62
N ASP A 293 -23.30 5.49 -3.22
CA ASP A 293 -23.51 5.08 -1.83
C ASP A 293 -22.39 4.13 -1.38
N PRO A 294 -21.40 4.61 -0.60
CA PRO A 294 -20.28 3.78 -0.16
C PRO A 294 -20.71 2.51 0.59
N LEU A 295 -21.75 2.58 1.42
CA LEU A 295 -22.22 1.44 2.21
C LEU A 295 -22.89 0.40 1.32
N ALA A 296 -23.67 0.85 0.33
CA ALA A 296 -24.27 -0.05 -0.64
C ALA A 296 -23.20 -0.77 -1.49
N VAL A 297 -22.11 -0.08 -1.88
CA VAL A 297 -20.99 -0.72 -2.61
C VAL A 297 -20.32 -1.82 -1.79
N VAL A 298 -19.96 -1.54 -0.52
CA VAL A 298 -19.29 -2.55 0.31
C VAL A 298 -20.21 -3.73 0.61
N ASN A 299 -21.50 -3.48 0.88
CA ASN A 299 -22.49 -4.55 1.05
C ASN A 299 -22.62 -5.42 -0.19
N TRP A 300 -22.71 -4.80 -1.38
CA TRP A 300 -22.81 -5.51 -2.65
C TRP A 300 -21.63 -6.45 -2.89
N LEU A 301 -20.41 -6.02 -2.53
CA LEU A 301 -19.20 -6.84 -2.63
C LEU A 301 -19.16 -7.93 -1.56
N VAL A 302 -19.47 -7.60 -0.31
CA VAL A 302 -19.48 -8.54 0.82
C VAL A 302 -20.47 -9.67 0.55
N GLU A 303 -21.72 -9.39 0.17
CA GLU A 303 -22.73 -10.41 -0.14
C GLU A 303 -22.27 -11.41 -1.22
N ARG A 304 -21.43 -10.97 -2.16
CA ARG A 304 -20.91 -11.82 -3.24
C ARG A 304 -19.61 -12.53 -2.89
N ASP A 305 -18.92 -12.10 -1.85
CA ASP A 305 -17.66 -12.70 -1.37
C ASP A 305 -17.87 -13.64 -0.17
N VAL A 306 -18.93 -13.41 0.63
CA VAL A 306 -19.26 -14.10 1.89
C VAL A 306 -19.40 -15.63 1.82
N PRO A 307 -19.91 -16.28 0.75
CA PRO A 307 -20.17 -17.72 0.77
C PRO A 307 -18.98 -18.63 1.14
N VAL A 308 -17.75 -18.11 1.19
CA VAL A 308 -16.53 -18.88 1.47
C VAL A 308 -15.70 -18.28 2.64
N LEU A 309 -16.09 -17.16 3.23
CA LEU A 309 -15.31 -16.51 4.30
C LEU A 309 -15.19 -17.36 5.57
N ASP A 310 -16.23 -18.11 5.92
CA ASP A 310 -16.27 -18.97 7.11
C ASP A 310 -15.32 -20.17 7.02
N THR A 311 -14.79 -20.46 5.83
CA THR A 311 -13.83 -21.54 5.59
C THR A 311 -12.37 -21.11 5.77
N LEU A 312 -12.13 -19.80 5.97
CA LEU A 312 -10.79 -19.24 6.09
C LEU A 312 -10.31 -19.17 7.54
N GLU A 313 -9.00 -19.17 7.72
CA GLU A 313 -8.39 -18.80 9.00
C GLU A 313 -8.78 -17.36 9.37
N SER A 314 -9.01 -17.11 10.66
CA SER A 314 -9.53 -15.82 11.15
C SER A 314 -8.77 -14.60 10.62
N TRP A 315 -7.44 -14.66 10.56
CA TRP A 315 -6.63 -13.56 10.03
C TRP A 315 -6.82 -13.36 8.53
N ARG A 316 -6.99 -14.43 7.74
CA ARG A 316 -7.28 -14.33 6.29
C ARG A 316 -8.67 -13.76 6.04
N ALA A 317 -9.65 -14.16 6.85
CA ALA A 317 -10.99 -13.59 6.78
C ALA A 317 -10.95 -12.08 7.06
N LYS A 318 -10.23 -11.64 8.11
CA LYS A 318 -10.02 -10.21 8.43
C LYS A 318 -9.31 -9.47 7.30
N GLU A 319 -8.21 -10.02 6.76
CA GLU A 319 -7.53 -9.47 5.59
C GLU A 319 -8.50 -9.30 4.42
N ARG A 320 -9.27 -10.35 4.09
CA ARG A 320 -10.12 -10.34 2.90
C ARG A 320 -11.24 -9.32 3.05
N ILE A 321 -11.85 -9.21 4.23
CA ILE A 321 -12.82 -8.16 4.54
C ILE A 321 -12.17 -6.78 4.35
N PHE A 322 -10.99 -6.54 4.92
CA PHE A 322 -10.28 -5.27 4.72
C PHE A 322 -10.04 -4.98 3.24
N ASN A 323 -9.57 -5.96 2.46
CA ASN A 323 -9.32 -5.79 1.04
C ASN A 323 -10.60 -5.52 0.23
N THR A 324 -11.73 -6.11 0.63
CA THR A 324 -13.05 -5.81 0.07
C THR A 324 -13.44 -4.36 0.34
N CYS A 325 -13.25 -3.88 1.57
CA CYS A 325 -13.44 -2.47 1.93
C CYS A 325 -12.52 -1.54 1.15
N ALA A 326 -11.23 -1.88 1.05
CA ALA A 326 -10.24 -1.08 0.35
C ALA A 326 -10.53 -0.98 -1.15
N LEU A 327 -11.08 -2.04 -1.75
CA LEU A 327 -11.54 -2.04 -3.13
C LEU A 327 -12.79 -1.16 -3.30
N ALA A 328 -13.79 -1.30 -2.40
CA ALA A 328 -14.97 -0.45 -2.39
C ALA A 328 -14.60 1.04 -2.25
N ALA A 329 -13.74 1.36 -1.28
CA ALA A 329 -13.24 2.70 -1.01
C ALA A 329 -12.54 3.30 -2.23
N GLU A 330 -11.72 2.52 -2.93
CA GLU A 330 -11.06 2.98 -4.16
C GLU A 330 -12.07 3.29 -5.27
N LEU A 331 -13.06 2.41 -5.50
CA LEU A 331 -14.06 2.62 -6.56
C LEU A 331 -14.93 3.85 -6.27
N VAL A 332 -15.40 3.99 -5.03
CA VAL A 332 -16.22 5.13 -4.56
C VAL A 332 -15.45 6.44 -4.60
N ALA A 333 -14.19 6.45 -4.14
CA ALA A 333 -13.36 7.65 -4.18
C ALA A 333 -13.15 8.14 -5.62
N VAL A 334 -12.98 7.23 -6.58
CA VAL A 334 -12.84 7.61 -8.00
C VAL A 334 -14.19 8.05 -8.60
N ALA A 335 -15.27 7.31 -8.34
CA ALA A 335 -16.60 7.60 -8.87
C ALA A 335 -17.12 8.98 -8.41
N SER A 336 -16.91 9.29 -7.13
CA SER A 336 -17.38 10.53 -6.50
C SER A 336 -16.55 11.77 -6.86
N GLN A 337 -15.49 11.62 -7.65
CA GLN A 337 -14.61 12.70 -8.12
C GLN A 337 -14.11 13.61 -6.99
N GLY A 338 -13.85 13.03 -5.80
CA GLY A 338 -13.27 13.73 -4.66
C GLY A 338 -14.26 14.07 -3.53
N ALA A 339 -15.57 13.83 -3.70
CA ALA A 339 -16.51 13.98 -2.59
C ALA A 339 -16.24 12.95 -1.46
N TRP A 340 -15.87 11.73 -1.86
CA TRP A 340 -15.37 10.69 -0.97
C TRP A 340 -13.87 10.47 -1.16
N THR A 341 -13.18 10.19 -0.06
CA THR A 341 -11.78 9.76 -0.06
C THR A 341 -11.70 8.33 0.48
N MET A 342 -10.58 7.64 0.26
CA MET A 342 -10.48 6.25 0.70
C MET A 342 -10.52 6.15 2.22
N HIS A 343 -9.89 7.07 2.96
CA HIS A 343 -9.96 7.05 4.44
C HIS A 343 -11.38 7.31 4.96
N LYS A 344 -12.10 8.29 4.39
CA LYS A 344 -13.51 8.54 4.77
C LYS A 344 -14.38 7.30 4.58
N CYS A 345 -14.18 6.60 3.47
CA CYS A 345 -14.86 5.32 3.23
C CYS A 345 -14.45 4.26 4.26
N MET A 346 -13.16 4.09 4.53
CA MET A 346 -12.69 3.09 5.48
C MET A 346 -13.17 3.34 6.91
N GLU A 347 -13.21 4.60 7.35
CA GLU A 347 -13.77 4.99 8.65
C GLU A 347 -15.25 4.60 8.74
N LEU A 348 -16.04 4.95 7.74
CA LEU A 348 -17.45 4.58 7.62
C LEU A 348 -17.66 3.05 7.59
N PHE A 349 -16.80 2.31 6.89
CA PHE A 349 -16.89 0.86 6.80
C PHE A 349 -16.51 0.18 8.11
N SER A 350 -15.50 0.68 8.81
CA SER A 350 -15.03 0.10 10.07
C SER A 350 -16.09 0.16 11.17
N THR A 351 -16.89 1.22 11.22
CA THR A 351 -18.01 1.37 12.15
C THR A 351 -19.21 0.48 11.76
N THR A 352 -19.43 0.30 10.46
CA THR A 352 -20.61 -0.42 9.93
C THR A 352 -20.39 -1.93 9.81
N ILE A 353 -19.18 -2.40 9.54
CA ILE A 353 -18.89 -3.84 9.37
C ILE A 353 -19.07 -4.62 10.67
N SER A 354 -18.85 -3.98 11.83
CA SER A 354 -19.25 -4.54 13.12
C SER A 354 -20.75 -4.87 13.17
N SER A 355 -21.59 -4.16 12.41
CA SER A 355 -23.03 -4.43 12.27
C SER A 355 -23.38 -5.37 11.10
N ILE A 356 -22.61 -5.36 10.00
CA ILE A 356 -22.75 -6.32 8.88
C ILE A 356 -22.41 -7.74 9.34
N LYS A 357 -21.39 -7.89 10.21
CA LYS A 357 -21.06 -9.11 10.96
C LYS A 357 -22.22 -9.64 11.82
N CYS A 358 -23.19 -8.79 12.15
CA CYS A 358 -24.36 -9.17 12.95
C CYS A 358 -25.53 -9.69 12.08
N LYS A 359 -25.54 -9.40 10.78
CA LYS A 359 -26.58 -9.84 9.83
C LYS A 359 -26.21 -11.08 9.02
N CYS A 360 -24.93 -11.28 8.72
CA CYS A 360 -24.41 -12.57 8.25
C CYS A 360 -23.98 -13.35 9.49
N SER A 361 -24.68 -14.42 9.84
CA SER A 361 -24.61 -15.09 11.14
C SER A 361 -23.18 -15.40 11.63
N TYR A 362 -22.67 -14.57 12.54
CA TYR A 362 -21.54 -14.87 13.41
C TYR A 362 -22.01 -15.63 14.66
N ALA A 363 -22.67 -16.77 14.46
CA ALA A 363 -22.93 -17.70 15.55
C ALA A 363 -21.65 -18.51 15.80
N GLN A 364 -20.76 -18.01 16.66
CA GLN A 364 -19.96 -18.78 17.64
C GLN A 364 -18.64 -18.13 18.12
N PHE A 365 -18.16 -17.00 17.59
CA PHE A 365 -16.75 -16.62 17.83
C PHE A 365 -16.49 -15.40 18.73
N LEU A 366 -17.41 -14.97 19.60
CA LEU A 366 -17.12 -13.89 20.58
C LEU A 366 -17.52 -14.18 22.04
N GLU A 367 -17.90 -15.42 22.39
CA GLU A 367 -18.15 -15.80 23.80
C GLU A 367 -17.00 -16.58 24.46
N SER A 368 -15.81 -16.66 23.85
CA SER A 368 -14.66 -17.34 24.49
C SER A 368 -13.58 -16.38 25.02
N SER A 369 -13.87 -15.09 25.18
CA SER A 369 -12.91 -14.09 25.71
C SER A 369 -13.33 -13.47 27.05
N SER A 370 -14.44 -13.91 27.63
CA SER A 370 -14.90 -13.47 28.94
C SER A 370 -15.61 -14.61 29.64
N ASP A 371 -14.84 -15.50 30.26
CA ASP A 371 -15.24 -16.21 31.49
C ASP A 371 -14.09 -17.10 31.97
N SER A 372 -13.36 -16.61 32.98
CA SER A 372 -12.97 -17.35 34.20
C SER A 372 -11.82 -16.64 34.92
N ILE A 373 -12.12 -15.51 35.57
CA ILE A 373 -11.45 -15.17 36.83
C ILE A 373 -12.52 -15.33 37.90
N THR A 374 -12.55 -16.52 38.50
CA THR A 374 -13.08 -16.73 39.84
C THR A 374 -12.25 -17.82 40.49
N GLU A 375 -11.52 -17.42 41.51
CA GLU A 375 -10.82 -18.28 42.46
C GLU A 375 -11.77 -19.31 43.07
N GLU A 376 -11.31 -20.54 43.28
CA GLU A 376 -11.72 -21.31 44.45
C GLU A 376 -10.51 -22.06 45.05
N PRO A 377 -10.34 -22.03 46.38
CA PRO A 377 -9.28 -22.73 47.08
C PRO A 377 -9.69 -24.17 47.44
N SER A 378 -8.67 -24.96 47.79
CA SER A 378 -8.74 -26.26 48.47
C SER A 378 -8.83 -27.52 47.59
N LYS A 379 -7.71 -28.26 47.56
CA LYS A 379 -7.62 -29.68 47.96
C LYS A 379 -6.16 -30.12 47.94
N LEU A 380 -5.47 -29.72 49.00
CA LEU A 380 -4.22 -30.30 49.46
C LEU A 380 -4.60 -31.26 50.60
N ALA A 381 -5.02 -32.49 50.27
CA ALA A 381 -5.26 -33.55 51.25
C ALA A 381 -5.44 -34.92 50.55
N GLU A 382 -4.41 -35.43 49.89
CA GLU A 382 -4.29 -36.87 49.60
C GLU A 382 -2.86 -37.33 49.90
N GLN A 383 -2.58 -37.46 51.20
CA GLN A 383 -1.64 -38.43 51.75
C GLN A 383 -2.10 -38.75 53.17
N VAL A 384 -2.95 -39.77 53.36
CA VAL A 384 -2.89 -40.72 54.49
C VAL A 384 -3.67 -41.97 54.09
N SER A 385 -3.09 -43.12 54.44
CA SER A 385 -3.71 -44.45 54.56
C SER A 385 -3.40 -45.47 53.47
N ALA A 386 -2.15 -45.90 53.49
CA ALA A 386 -1.84 -47.32 53.43
C ALA A 386 -2.48 -48.07 54.61
N LEU A 387 -2.64 -49.39 54.44
CA LEU A 387 -3.01 -50.44 55.41
C LEU A 387 -4.51 -50.75 55.54
N GLY A 388 -4.85 -51.99 55.18
CA GLY A 388 -5.64 -52.85 56.07
C GLY A 388 -6.99 -53.30 55.52
N GLU A 389 -6.97 -54.55 55.03
CA GLU A 389 -8.09 -55.52 54.92
C GLU A 389 -9.09 -55.38 53.76
#